data_AF-A0A9C8DZJ1-F1
#
_entry.id   AF-A0A9C8DZJ1-F1
#
_cell.length_a   1.000
_cell.length_b   1.000
_cell.length_c   1.000
_cell.angle_alpha   90.00
_cell.angle_beta   90.00
_cell.angle_gamma   90.00
#
_symmetry.space_group_name_H-M   'P 1'
#
loop_
_entity.id
_entity.type
_entity.pdbx_description
1 polymer ?
#
loop_
_entity_poly.entity_id
_entity_poly.type
_entity_poly.pdbx_seq_one_letter_code
_entity_poly.pdbx_strand_id
1 'polypeptide(L)'
;MAFGYHGKILHIDLASGTFKLEEPPDEFYRKYLGGSAVGAYYALKYTPSKVDPLSPENTITRAAGVVTGAPIPGQSRITATAKSAYYEKAGWDIKTTHPTSAKLSDLGLEWAANYLQVI
;
A
#
# COMPACT_ATOMS: atom_id res chain seq x y z
N MET A 1 -23.66 8.40 0.28
CA MET A 1 -23.69 8.06 1.72
C MET A 1 -22.82 6.83 1.93
N ALA A 2 -21.62 7.02 2.46
CA ALA A 2 -20.58 5.99 2.43
C ALA A 2 -20.56 5.16 3.71
N PHE A 3 -21.54 4.25 3.87
CA PHE A 3 -21.47 3.22 4.91
C PHE A 3 -20.22 2.36 4.67
N GLY A 4 -19.16 2.55 5.45
CA GLY A 4 -17.90 1.81 5.35
C GLY A 4 -16.69 2.59 4.82
N TYR A 5 -16.83 3.85 4.38
CA TYR A 5 -15.67 4.68 3.99
C TYR A 5 -15.58 5.96 4.81
N HIS A 6 -14.36 6.39 5.11
CA HIS A 6 -14.10 7.73 5.64
C HIS A 6 -14.26 8.84 4.57
N GLY A 7 -14.41 8.49 3.29
CA GLY A 7 -14.58 9.45 2.19
C GLY A 7 -13.35 10.32 1.91
N LYS A 8 -12.21 9.99 2.52
CA LYS A 8 -11.00 10.82 2.56
C LYS A 8 -9.79 10.01 2.17
N ILE A 9 -9.00 10.53 1.25
CA ILE A 9 -7.71 9.99 0.83
C ILE A 9 -6.63 11.02 1.12
N LEU A 10 -5.61 10.59 1.87
CA LEU A 10 -4.48 11.45 2.22
C LEU A 10 -3.35 11.24 1.21
N HIS A 11 -2.98 12.31 0.52
CA HIS A 11 -1.80 12.38 -0.35
C HIS A 11 -0.67 13.02 0.43
N ILE A 12 0.46 12.35 0.56
CA ILE A 12 1.62 12.84 1.32
C ILE A 12 2.79 12.97 0.36
N ASP A 13 3.41 14.14 0.33
CA ASP A 13 4.70 14.36 -0.29
C ASP A 13 5.78 14.34 0.78
N LEU A 14 6.59 13.28 0.77
CA LEU A 14 7.67 13.08 1.74
C LEU A 14 8.88 14.00 1.51
N ALA A 15 9.06 14.51 0.28
CA ALA A 15 10.18 15.39 -0.05
C ALA A 15 9.93 16.80 0.49
N SER A 16 8.70 17.31 0.36
CA SER A 16 8.30 18.61 0.90
C SER A 16 7.75 18.55 2.32
N GLY A 17 7.41 17.35 2.83
CA GLY A 17 6.77 17.18 4.14
C GLY A 17 5.33 17.69 4.18
N THR A 18 4.67 17.81 3.03
CA THR A 18 3.31 18.36 2.91
C THR A 18 2.27 17.25 2.68
N PHE A 19 1.00 17.57 2.89
CA PHE A 19 -0.09 16.66 2.57
C PHE A 19 -1.29 17.40 1.98
N LYS A 20 -2.11 16.65 1.23
CA LYS A 20 -3.40 17.09 0.70
C LYS A 20 -4.47 16.04 0.98
N LEU A 21 -5.67 16.50 1.29
CA LEU A 21 -6.86 15.67 1.39
C LEU A 21 -7.61 15.66 0.05
N GLU A 22 -7.92 14.47 -0.46
CA GLU A 22 -8.86 14.27 -1.56
C GLU A 22 -10.14 13.64 -1.02
N GLU A 23 -11.29 14.12 -1.50
CA GLU A 23 -12.62 13.57 -1.18
C GLU A 23 -13.28 13.06 -2.48
N PRO A 24 -12.96 11.82 -2.92
CA PRO A 24 -13.56 11.24 -4.12
C PRO A 24 -15.09 11.12 -4.00
N PRO A 25 -15.83 11.23 -5.11
CA PRO A 25 -17.27 11.03 -5.10
C PRO A 25 -17.65 9.57 -4.83
N ASP A 26 -18.88 9.32 -4.38
CA ASP A 26 -19.41 7.97 -4.11
C ASP A 26 -19.19 6.97 -5.27
N GLU A 27 -19.23 7.43 -6.52
CA GLU A 27 -19.00 6.60 -7.71
C GLU A 27 -17.61 5.95 -7.70
N PHE A 28 -16.59 6.66 -7.22
CA PHE A 28 -15.24 6.14 -7.09
C PHE A 28 -15.23 4.90 -6.18
N TYR A 29 -15.87 5.01 -5.02
CA TYR A 29 -15.94 3.92 -4.05
C TYR A 29 -16.78 2.75 -4.54
N ARG A 30 -17.87 3.01 -5.28
CA ARG A 30 -18.68 1.96 -5.92
C ARG A 30 -17.91 1.21 -7.00
N LYS A 31 -17.04 1.91 -7.73
CA LYS A 31 -16.24 1.32 -8.82
C LYS A 31 -15.07 0.49 -8.32
N TYR A 32 -14.34 1.00 -7.32
CA TYR A 32 -13.07 0.40 -6.89
C TYR A 32 -13.17 -0.39 -5.58
N LEU A 33 -14.22 -0.22 -4.78
CA LEU A 33 -14.47 -0.88 -3.50
C LEU A 33 -13.41 -0.63 -2.41
N GLY A 34 -12.11 -0.56 -2.66
CA GLY A 34 -11.08 -0.38 -1.64
C GLY A 34 -9.84 -1.22 -1.91
N GLY A 35 -8.99 -1.36 -0.89
CA GLY A 35 -7.83 -2.26 -0.90
C GLY A 35 -6.95 -2.10 -2.15
N SER A 36 -6.60 -3.23 -2.77
CA SER A 36 -5.73 -3.28 -3.95
C SER A 36 -6.27 -2.51 -5.16
N ALA A 37 -7.58 -2.41 -5.34
CA ALA A 37 -8.16 -1.70 -6.48
C ALA A 37 -8.02 -0.19 -6.35
N VAL A 38 -8.24 0.37 -5.16
CA VAL A 38 -7.96 1.78 -4.88
C VAL A 38 -6.45 2.05 -4.93
N GLY A 39 -5.64 1.15 -4.36
CA GLY A 39 -4.18 1.25 -4.42
C GLY A 39 -3.64 1.27 -5.86
N ALA A 40 -4.13 0.36 -6.71
CA ALA A 40 -3.76 0.29 -8.12
C ALA A 40 -4.21 1.53 -8.91
N TYR A 41 -5.41 2.07 -8.64
CA TYR A 41 -5.87 3.30 -9.27
C TYR A 41 -4.88 4.46 -9.06
N TYR A 42 -4.47 4.70 -7.80
CA TYR A 42 -3.57 5.80 -7.49
C TYR A 42 -2.13 5.53 -7.93
N ALA A 43 -1.64 4.29 -7.80
CA ALA A 43 -0.33 3.92 -8.31
C ALA A 43 -0.24 4.12 -9.83
N LEU A 44 -1.25 3.71 -10.60
CA LEU A 44 -1.28 3.92 -12.05
C LEU A 44 -1.44 5.40 -12.44
N LYS A 45 -2.13 6.19 -11.61
CA LYS A 45 -2.35 7.62 -11.85
C LYS A 45 -1.12 8.47 -11.59
N TYR A 46 -0.34 8.16 -10.56
CA TYR A 46 0.74 9.01 -10.07
C TYR A 46 2.15 8.46 -10.30
N THR A 47 2.33 7.16 -10.55
CA THR A 47 3.65 6.59 -10.87
C THR A 47 3.95 6.69 -12.37
N PRO A 48 5.01 7.39 -12.79
CA PRO A 48 5.40 7.41 -14.21
C PRO A 48 5.78 6.00 -14.69
N SER A 49 5.30 5.61 -15.87
CA SER A 49 5.47 4.24 -16.41
C SER A 49 6.93 3.72 -16.35
N LYS A 50 7.89 4.57 -16.73
CA LYS A 50 9.32 4.22 -16.83
C LYS A 50 10.17 4.67 -15.64
N VAL A 51 9.55 5.09 -14.53
CA VAL A 51 10.30 5.52 -13.34
C VAL A 51 11.14 4.38 -12.76
N ASP A 52 12.32 4.71 -12.22
CA ASP A 52 13.05 3.78 -11.35
C ASP A 52 12.15 3.45 -10.15
N PRO A 53 11.91 2.17 -9.83
CA PRO A 53 11.08 1.80 -8.70
C PRO A 53 11.54 2.37 -7.34
N LEU A 54 12.82 2.69 -7.16
CA LEU A 54 13.32 3.32 -5.93
C LEU A 54 13.35 4.86 -5.99
N SER A 55 12.94 5.44 -7.11
CA SER A 55 12.92 6.89 -7.29
C SER A 55 11.87 7.54 -6.39
N PRO A 56 12.09 8.78 -5.91
CA PRO A 56 11.09 9.53 -5.15
C PRO A 56 9.77 9.78 -5.91
N GLU A 57 9.78 9.67 -7.25
CA GLU A 57 8.59 9.78 -8.09
C GLU A 57 7.74 8.49 -8.15
N ASN A 58 8.19 7.38 -7.54
CA ASN A 58 7.38 6.18 -7.42
C ASN A 58 6.35 6.34 -6.29
N THR A 59 5.06 6.23 -6.63
CA THR A 59 3.99 6.32 -5.65
C THR A 59 3.79 4.99 -4.93
N ILE A 60 3.83 5.04 -3.59
CA ILE A 60 3.44 3.95 -2.71
C ILE A 60 2.06 4.28 -2.15
N THR A 61 1.15 3.32 -2.20
CA THR A 61 -0.20 3.47 -1.63
C THR A 61 -0.39 2.50 -0.48
N ARG A 62 -1.18 2.90 0.51
CA ARG A 62 -1.73 2.01 1.54
C ARG A 62 -3.24 2.21 1.59
N ALA A 63 -3.98 1.16 1.27
CA ALA A 63 -5.44 1.22 1.18
C ALA A 63 -6.07 0.09 1.99
N ALA A 64 -7.00 0.45 2.87
CA ALA A 64 -7.85 -0.50 3.59
C ALA A 64 -8.92 -1.07 2.65
N GLY A 65 -9.32 -2.33 2.88
CA GLY A 65 -10.50 -2.89 2.22
C GLY A 65 -11.79 -2.24 2.72
N VAL A 66 -12.88 -2.33 1.94
CA VAL A 66 -14.20 -1.75 2.29
C VAL A 66 -14.74 -2.22 3.64
N VAL A 67 -14.44 -3.46 4.03
CA VAL A 67 -14.90 -4.06 5.28
C VAL A 67 -13.88 -3.94 6.41
N THR A 68 -12.71 -3.34 6.18
CA THR A 68 -11.67 -3.24 7.19
C THR A 68 -12.15 -2.37 8.35
N GLY A 69 -12.18 -2.95 9.56
CA GLY A 69 -12.70 -2.30 10.76
C GLY A 69 -14.17 -2.62 11.09
N ALA A 70 -14.87 -3.34 10.21
CA ALA A 70 -16.18 -3.92 10.54
C ALA A 70 -15.99 -5.15 11.46
N PRO A 71 -17.01 -5.53 12.27
CA PRO A 71 -16.97 -6.70 13.15
C PRO A 71 -17.12 -8.02 12.38
N ILE A 72 -16.27 -8.23 11.37
CA ILE A 72 -16.24 -9.43 10.53
C ILE A 72 -14.91 -10.15 10.78
N PRO A 73 -14.92 -11.37 11.36
CA PRO A 73 -13.71 -12.13 11.64
C PRO A 73 -12.81 -12.26 10.41
N GLY A 74 -11.52 -11.96 10.56
CA GLY A 74 -10.50 -12.06 9.51
C GLY A 74 -10.42 -10.88 8.53
N GLN A 75 -11.35 -9.93 8.56
CA GLN A 75 -11.40 -8.81 7.62
C GLN A 75 -10.72 -7.54 8.16
N SER A 76 -9.40 -7.60 8.38
CA SER A 76 -8.58 -6.51 8.93
C SER A 76 -7.43 -6.07 8.01
N ARG A 77 -7.49 -6.44 6.73
CA ARG A 77 -6.38 -6.28 5.79
C ARG A 77 -6.19 -4.84 5.32
N ILE A 78 -4.94 -4.48 5.09
CA ILE A 78 -4.50 -3.26 4.39
C ILE A 78 -3.60 -3.72 3.25
N THR A 79 -3.82 -3.18 2.06
CA THR A 79 -2.98 -3.45 0.90
C THR A 79 -1.94 -2.34 0.73
N ALA A 80 -0.69 -2.72 0.53
CA ALA A 80 0.34 -1.84 0.03
C ALA A 80 0.52 -2.07 -1.48
N THR A 81 0.47 -1.01 -2.29
CA THR A 81 0.68 -1.11 -3.75
C THR A 81 1.78 -0.17 -4.19
N ALA A 82 2.74 -0.73 -4.92
CA ALA A 82 3.88 -0.05 -5.52
C ALA A 82 4.29 -0.84 -6.78
N LYS A 83 5.15 -0.26 -7.63
CA LYS A 83 5.73 -0.98 -8.78
C LYS A 83 6.45 -2.25 -8.28
N SER A 84 6.22 -3.42 -8.87
CA SER A 84 6.75 -4.69 -8.37
C SER A 84 8.28 -4.70 -8.18
N ALA A 85 9.02 -4.08 -9.11
CA ALA A 85 10.47 -3.94 -8.99
C ALA A 85 10.93 -3.06 -7.80
N TYR A 86 10.02 -2.31 -7.14
CA TYR A 86 10.31 -1.64 -5.86
C TYR A 86 10.46 -2.68 -4.76
N TYR A 87 9.52 -3.62 -4.66
CA TYR A 87 9.58 -4.66 -3.62
C TYR A 87 10.83 -5.52 -3.80
N GLU A 88 11.16 -5.92 -5.03
CA GLU A 88 12.39 -6.67 -5.30
C GLU A 88 13.64 -5.88 -4.86
N LYS A 89 13.76 -4.63 -5.28
CA LYS A 89 14.91 -3.77 -4.93
C LYS A 89 14.95 -3.39 -3.44
N ALA A 90 13.81 -3.34 -2.77
CA ALA A 90 13.72 -3.11 -1.33
C ALA A 90 14.09 -4.36 -0.51
N GLY A 91 14.34 -5.50 -1.17
CA GLY A 91 14.65 -6.77 -0.52
C GLY A 91 13.42 -7.52 -0.03
N TRP A 92 12.29 -7.38 -0.72
CA TRP A 92 11.01 -8.04 -0.42
C TRP A 92 10.71 -9.12 -1.44
N ASP A 93 10.12 -10.22 -0.99
CA ASP A 93 9.66 -11.29 -1.86
C ASP A 93 8.41 -10.85 -2.63
N ILE A 94 8.44 -10.95 -3.97
CA ILE A 94 7.38 -10.45 -4.84
C ILE A 94 6.08 -11.25 -4.71
N LYS A 95 6.14 -12.53 -4.32
CA LYS A 95 4.95 -13.39 -4.22
C LYS A 95 4.20 -13.18 -2.92
N THR A 96 4.94 -13.04 -1.81
CA THR A 96 4.40 -12.91 -0.46
C THR A 96 4.24 -11.46 -0.03
N THR A 97 4.95 -10.53 -0.67
CA THR A 97 5.07 -9.11 -0.27
C THR A 97 5.64 -8.92 1.15
N HIS A 98 6.37 -9.91 1.67
CA HIS A 98 7.10 -9.80 2.93
C HIS A 98 8.56 -9.40 2.67
N PRO A 99 9.23 -8.68 3.59
CA PRO A 99 10.69 -8.54 3.56
C PRO A 99 11.37 -9.92 3.57
N THR A 100 12.42 -10.09 2.78
CA THR A 100 13.25 -11.30 2.79
C THR A 100 13.99 -11.44 4.13
N SER A 101 14.34 -12.67 4.52
CA SER A 101 15.15 -12.93 5.71
C SER A 101 16.48 -12.18 5.69
N ALA A 102 17.13 -12.10 4.52
CA ALA A 102 18.32 -11.30 4.30
C ALA A 102 18.07 -9.81 4.60
N LYS A 103 16.94 -9.26 4.12
CA LYS A 103 16.59 -7.86 4.40
C LYS A 103 16.24 -7.62 5.87
N LEU A 104 15.59 -8.57 6.53
CA LEU A 104 15.28 -8.47 7.96
C LEU A 104 16.55 -8.47 8.81
N SER A 105 17.55 -9.29 8.48
CA SER A 105 18.83 -9.27 9.20
C SER A 105 19.64 -7.99 8.94
N ASP A 106 19.66 -7.50 7.70
CA ASP A 106 20.25 -6.18 7.37
C ASP A 106 19.64 -5.03 8.18
N LEU A 107 18.36 -5.15 8.54
CA LEU A 107 17.64 -4.17 9.36
C LEU A 107 17.73 -4.44 10.88
N GLY A 108 18.39 -5.50 11.34
CA GLY A 108 18.41 -5.92 12.75
C GLY A 108 17.04 -6.36 13.28
N LEU A 109 16.20 -6.90 12.39
CA LEU A 109 14.82 -7.32 12.65
C LEU A 109 14.66 -8.84 12.49
N GLU A 110 15.67 -9.63 12.85
CA GLU A 110 15.66 -11.10 12.72
C GLU A 110 14.46 -11.74 13.44
N TRP A 111 14.03 -11.14 14.56
CA TRP A 111 12.86 -11.58 15.32
C TRP A 111 11.58 -11.61 14.47
N ALA A 112 11.45 -10.71 13.49
CA ALA A 112 10.26 -10.59 12.66
C ALA A 112 10.16 -11.73 11.63
N ALA A 113 11.27 -12.38 11.29
CA ALA A 113 11.28 -13.50 10.34
C ALA A 113 10.44 -14.69 10.85
N ASN A 114 10.49 -14.96 12.16
CA ASN A 114 9.69 -15.98 12.82
C ASN A 114 8.18 -15.69 12.75
N TYR A 115 7.80 -14.41 12.88
CA TYR A 115 6.40 -13.98 12.81
C TYR A 115 5.82 -14.03 11.39
N LEU A 116 6.65 -13.70 10.40
CA LEU A 116 6.25 -13.65 9.01
C LEU A 116 6.35 -15.01 8.30
N GLN A 117 6.86 -16.04 8.97
CA GLN A 117 7.11 -17.39 8.42
C GLN A 117 7.99 -17.37 7.16
N VAL A 118 9.03 -16.53 7.16
CA VAL A 118 9.94 -16.31 5.99
C VAL A 118 11.28 -17.04 6.17
N ILE A 119 11.27 -18.15 6.91
CA ILE A 119 12.43 -19.00 7.20
C ILE A 119 12.21 -20.40 6.63
#